data_AF-E3QR21-F1
#
_entry.id   AF-E3QR21-F1
#
_cell.length_a   1.000
_cell.length_b   1.000
_cell.length_c   1.000
_cell.angle_alpha   90.00
_cell.angle_beta   90.00
_cell.angle_gamma   90.00
#
_symmetry.space_group_name_H-M   'P 1'
#
loop_
_entity.id
_entity.type
_entity.pdbx_description
1 polymer ?
#
loop_
_entity_poly.entity_id
_entity_poly.type
_entity_poly.pdbx_seq_one_letter_code
_entity_poly.pdbx_strand_id
1 'polypeptide(L)'
;MTSSLPSPEVRAAITEKLSELIAALEAHPAWIPPNPHRGLFHVWDFVNRSRYIMTELDHIRDGEPVQHPEQIPRQTKGQDSTRTRTRTCTRTRTRTLHPAPGAGRRTPYPYPALAGHAGSGHMREGRTGPDAAAESFSDVCGRSVAVNEMVSNPRLLTMMGLPQVDYGSGIAAKAQAVVDAIGQGH
;
A
#
# COMPACT_ATOMS: atom_id res chain seq x y z
N MET A 1 -16.00 10.37 -13.77
CA MET A 1 -15.53 9.15 -14.46
C MET A 1 -15.15 8.18 -13.36
N THR A 2 -16.08 7.29 -12.99
CA THR A 2 -15.88 6.21 -12.03
C THR A 2 -14.69 5.39 -12.52
N SER A 3 -13.55 5.43 -11.83
CA SER A 3 -12.47 4.48 -12.10
C SER A 3 -13.00 3.13 -11.67
N SER A 4 -13.50 2.36 -12.63
CA SER A 4 -13.92 0.99 -12.39
C SER A 4 -12.75 0.24 -11.79
N LEU A 5 -13.02 -0.53 -10.74
CA LEU A 5 -12.06 -1.49 -10.22
C LEU A 5 -11.55 -2.36 -11.38
N PRO A 6 -10.27 -2.74 -11.39
CA PRO A 6 -9.75 -3.68 -12.39
C PRO A 6 -10.52 -5.00 -12.31
N SER A 7 -10.51 -5.78 -13.40
CA SER A 7 -11.20 -7.06 -13.46
C SER A 7 -10.75 -8.01 -12.33
N PRO A 8 -11.58 -8.99 -11.92
CA PRO A 8 -11.19 -9.97 -10.89
C PRO A 8 -9.88 -10.70 -11.22
N GLU A 9 -9.66 -11.01 -12.49
CA GLU A 9 -8.42 -11.64 -12.97
C GLU A 9 -7.19 -10.75 -12.73
N VAL A 10 -7.28 -9.47 -13.06
CA VAL A 10 -6.19 -8.51 -12.79
C VAL A 10 -5.98 -8.33 -11.29
N ARG A 11 -7.05 -8.27 -10.49
CA ARG A 11 -6.93 -8.20 -9.02
C ARG A 11 -6.22 -9.42 -8.44
N ALA A 12 -6.53 -10.61 -8.96
CA ALA A 12 -5.85 -11.85 -8.56
C ALA A 12 -4.37 -11.81 -8.92
N ALA A 13 -4.02 -11.38 -10.14
CA ALA A 13 -2.63 -11.23 -10.57
C ALA A 13 -1.84 -10.23 -9.70
N ILE A 14 -2.42 -9.07 -9.39
CA ILE A 14 -1.80 -8.08 -8.47
C ILE A 14 -1.58 -8.69 -7.09
N THR A 15 -2.57 -9.42 -6.56
CA THR A 15 -2.49 -10.07 -5.25
C THR A 15 -1.41 -11.15 -5.21
N GLU A 16 -1.26 -11.93 -6.28
CA GLU A 16 -0.20 -12.92 -6.44
C GLU A 16 1.18 -12.25 -6.42
N LYS A 17 1.39 -11.19 -7.21
CA LYS A 17 2.67 -10.47 -7.24
C LYS A 17 3.02 -9.80 -5.93
N LEU A 18 2.03 -9.25 -5.21
CA LEU A 18 2.23 -8.75 -3.85
C LEU A 18 2.64 -9.88 -2.89
N SER A 19 2.07 -11.07 -3.02
CA SER A 19 2.43 -12.25 -2.21
C SER A 19 3.86 -12.73 -2.49
N GLU A 20 4.27 -12.78 -3.76
CA GLU A 20 5.64 -13.11 -4.14
C GLU A 20 6.65 -12.10 -3.59
N LEU A 21 6.32 -10.80 -3.60
CA LEU A 21 7.18 -9.75 -3.06
C LEU A 21 7.34 -9.88 -1.54
N ILE A 22 6.26 -10.21 -0.83
CA ILE A 22 6.30 -10.47 0.62
C ILE A 22 7.23 -11.65 0.92
N ALA A 23 7.06 -12.77 0.22
CA ALA A 23 7.90 -13.94 0.41
C ALA A 23 9.39 -13.62 0.15
N ALA A 24 9.71 -12.80 -0.85
CA ALA A 24 11.08 -12.39 -1.12
C ALA A 24 11.65 -11.47 -0.01
N LEU A 25 10.85 -10.57 0.56
CA LEU A 25 11.26 -9.72 1.68
C LEU A 25 11.51 -10.56 2.95
N GLU A 26 10.70 -11.57 3.21
CA GLU A 26 10.84 -12.48 4.35
C GLU A 26 12.02 -13.46 4.20
N ALA A 27 12.36 -13.83 2.96
CA ALA A 27 13.53 -14.66 2.65
C ALA A 27 14.86 -13.87 2.67
N HIS A 28 14.81 -12.55 2.84
CA HIS A 28 15.99 -11.71 2.80
C HIS A 28 16.95 -12.02 3.98
N PRO A 29 18.29 -12.10 3.80
CA PRO A 29 19.21 -12.48 4.88
C PRO A 29 19.17 -11.58 6.13
N ALA A 30 18.86 -10.30 5.95
CA ALA A 30 18.69 -9.35 7.06
C ALA A 30 17.27 -9.35 7.69
N TRP A 31 16.40 -10.27 7.26
CA TRP A 31 15.12 -10.56 7.91
C TRP A 31 15.34 -11.52 9.07
N ILE A 32 15.59 -10.96 10.26
CA ILE A 32 15.90 -11.73 11.48
C ILE A 32 14.79 -11.49 12.52
N PRO A 33 13.78 -12.38 12.61
CA PRO A 33 12.77 -12.30 13.67
C PRO A 33 13.38 -12.46 15.07
N PRO A 34 12.82 -11.82 16.11
CA PRO A 34 11.60 -10.99 16.09
C PRO A 34 11.84 -9.53 15.69
N ASN A 35 13.10 -9.12 15.47
CA ASN A 35 13.48 -7.73 15.19
C ASN A 35 14.10 -7.60 13.78
N PRO A 36 13.29 -7.72 12.71
CA PRO A 36 13.79 -7.60 11.35
C PRO A 36 14.37 -6.20 11.11
N HIS A 37 15.26 -6.09 10.11
CA HIS A 37 15.84 -4.81 9.73
C HIS A 37 14.74 -3.77 9.43
N ARG A 38 14.82 -2.58 10.03
CA ARG A 38 13.75 -1.57 9.98
C ARG A 38 13.35 -1.13 8.57
N GLY A 39 14.31 -1.02 7.66
CA GLY A 39 14.03 -0.70 6.24
C GLY A 39 13.28 -1.81 5.51
N LEU A 40 13.65 -3.08 5.76
CA LEU A 40 12.93 -4.23 5.18
C LEU A 40 11.52 -4.30 5.72
N PHE A 41 11.40 -4.15 7.04
CA PHE A 41 10.13 -4.20 7.74
C PHE A 41 9.16 -3.13 7.26
N HIS A 42 9.67 -1.91 7.04
CA HIS A 42 8.86 -0.81 6.52
C HIS A 42 8.26 -1.16 5.16
N VAL A 43 9.07 -1.67 4.23
CA VAL A 43 8.60 -2.09 2.91
C VAL A 43 7.63 -3.27 3.02
N TRP A 44 7.97 -4.29 3.80
CA TRP A 44 7.12 -5.46 4.04
C TRP A 44 5.74 -5.09 4.60
N ASP A 45 5.68 -4.13 5.53
CA ASP A 45 4.44 -3.64 6.13
C ASP A 45 3.57 -2.91 5.09
N PHE A 46 4.19 -2.11 4.22
CA PHE A 46 3.50 -1.48 3.10
C PHE A 46 2.90 -2.50 2.12
N VAL A 47 3.68 -3.52 1.75
CA VAL A 47 3.25 -4.55 0.79
C VAL A 47 2.15 -5.42 1.41
N ASN A 48 2.26 -5.80 2.69
CA ASN A 48 1.22 -6.57 3.38
C ASN A 48 -0.11 -5.82 3.46
N ARG A 49 -0.10 -4.53 3.84
CA ARG A 49 -1.34 -3.74 3.85
C ARG A 49 -1.94 -3.58 2.46
N SER A 50 -1.10 -3.46 1.42
CA SER A 50 -1.58 -3.37 0.04
C SER A 50 -2.23 -4.68 -0.41
N ARG A 51 -1.65 -5.83 -0.05
CA ARG A 51 -2.25 -7.16 -0.30
C ARG A 51 -3.59 -7.30 0.40
N TYR A 52 -3.66 -6.93 1.68
CA TYR A 52 -4.91 -6.97 2.45
C TYR A 52 -6.01 -6.10 1.82
N ILE A 53 -5.69 -4.87 1.40
CA ILE A 53 -6.68 -4.02 0.73
C ILE A 53 -7.18 -4.69 -0.54
N MET A 54 -6.30 -5.28 -1.36
CA MET A 54 -6.68 -5.98 -2.60
C MET A 54 -7.64 -7.14 -2.36
N THR A 55 -7.45 -7.92 -1.28
CA THR A 55 -8.33 -9.04 -0.94
C THR A 55 -9.70 -8.60 -0.42
N GLU A 56 -9.81 -7.37 0.08
CA GLU A 56 -11.05 -6.83 0.64
C GLU A 56 -11.79 -5.88 -0.33
N LEU A 57 -11.28 -5.62 -1.55
CA LEU A 57 -11.87 -4.64 -2.47
C LEU A 57 -13.34 -4.92 -2.79
N ASP A 58 -13.72 -6.19 -2.97
CA ASP A 58 -15.11 -6.57 -3.23
C ASP A 58 -15.99 -6.33 -1.99
N HIS A 59 -15.51 -6.67 -0.79
CA HIS A 59 -16.24 -6.38 0.45
C HIS A 59 -16.40 -4.87 0.67
N ILE A 60 -15.35 -4.08 0.41
CA ILE A 60 -15.41 -2.62 0.48
C ILE A 60 -16.45 -2.07 -0.52
N ARG A 61 -16.44 -2.57 -1.76
CA ARG A 61 -17.38 -2.15 -2.82
C ARG A 61 -18.82 -2.43 -2.41
N ASP A 62 -19.08 -3.64 -1.92
CA ASP A 62 -20.43 -4.13 -1.63
C ASP A 62 -20.93 -3.68 -0.24
N GLY A 63 -20.04 -3.10 0.58
CA GLY A 63 -20.34 -2.65 1.93
C GLY A 63 -20.40 -3.79 2.95
N GLU A 64 -19.85 -4.95 2.60
CA GLU A 64 -19.73 -6.10 3.47
C GLU A 64 -18.67 -5.88 4.56
N PRO A 65 -18.77 -6.55 5.72
CA PRO A 65 -17.77 -6.46 6.77
C PRO A 65 -16.39 -6.93 6.29
N VAL A 66 -15.35 -6.21 6.70
CA VAL A 66 -13.93 -6.54 6.44
C VAL A 66 -13.25 -6.94 7.75
N GLN A 67 -12.15 -7.70 7.66
CA GLN A 67 -11.49 -8.25 8.85
C GLN A 67 -10.77 -7.18 9.69
N HIS A 68 -10.09 -6.24 9.04
CA HIS A 68 -9.24 -5.20 9.64
C HIS A 68 -9.60 -3.80 9.10
N PRO A 69 -10.76 -3.23 9.49
CA PRO A 69 -11.22 -1.95 8.97
C PRO A 69 -10.28 -0.78 9.31
N GLU A 70 -9.44 -0.89 10.34
CA GLU A 70 -8.43 0.10 10.70
C GLU A 70 -7.30 0.24 9.69
N GLN A 71 -7.05 -0.79 8.87
CA GLN A 71 -6.00 -0.79 7.85
C GLN A 71 -6.44 -0.15 6.52
N ILE A 72 -7.75 0.05 6.33
CA ILE A 72 -8.31 0.72 5.16
C ILE A 72 -8.17 2.24 5.33
N PRO A 73 -7.63 2.96 4.31
CA PRO A 73 -7.56 4.41 4.32
C PRO A 73 -8.91 5.05 4.63
N ARG A 74 -8.91 6.14 5.42
CA ARG A 74 -10.12 6.94 5.61
C ARG A 74 -10.28 7.86 4.42
N GLN A 75 -11.47 7.90 3.85
CA GLN A 75 -11.85 9.01 2.97
C GLN A 75 -11.85 10.29 3.82
N THR A 76 -10.97 11.23 3.50
CA THR A 76 -11.02 12.55 4.13
C THR A 76 -12.19 13.31 3.50
N LYS A 77 -13.36 13.29 4.15
CA LYS A 77 -14.46 14.24 3.84
C LYS A 77 -13.92 15.65 4.11
N GLY A 78 -13.32 16.27 3.10
CA GLY A 78 -12.58 17.53 3.25
C GLY A 78 -11.76 17.95 2.04
N GLN A 79 -12.18 17.63 0.81
CA GLN A 79 -11.83 18.43 -0.36
C GLN A 79 -13.10 18.65 -1.18
N ASP A 80 -13.54 19.89 -1.12
CA ASP A 80 -14.54 20.54 -1.97
C ASP A 80 -14.51 19.99 -3.41
N SER A 81 -15.70 19.70 -3.90
CA SER A 81 -16.07 19.01 -5.13
C SER A 81 -15.70 19.73 -6.43
N THR A 82 -14.70 20.63 -6.43
CA THR A 82 -14.43 21.53 -7.57
C THR A 82 -12.95 21.75 -7.90
N ARG A 83 -12.03 20.86 -7.50
CA ARG A 83 -10.64 20.93 -8.01
C ARG A 83 -10.10 19.59 -8.48
N THR A 84 -10.35 19.32 -9.75
CA THR A 84 -9.64 18.38 -10.62
C THR A 84 -8.14 18.34 -10.29
N ARG A 85 -7.73 17.31 -9.56
CA ARG A 85 -6.42 16.68 -9.70
C ARG A 85 -6.65 15.19 -9.89
N THR A 86 -6.95 14.84 -11.12
CA THR A 86 -6.66 13.52 -11.68
C THR A 86 -5.20 13.19 -11.42
N ARG A 87 -4.93 12.49 -10.31
CA ARG A 87 -3.74 11.66 -10.18
C ARG A 87 -4.09 10.31 -10.79
N THR A 88 -4.15 10.31 -12.11
CA THR A 88 -4.08 9.10 -12.92
C THR A 88 -2.79 8.38 -12.52
N CYS A 89 -2.81 7.05 -12.47
CA CYS A 89 -1.65 6.22 -12.12
C CYS A 89 -0.53 6.24 -13.20
N THR A 90 -0.41 7.33 -13.95
CA THR A 90 0.57 7.51 -15.01
C THR A 90 1.41 8.75 -14.76
N ARG A 91 2.73 8.52 -14.88
CA ARG A 91 3.76 9.45 -15.34
C ARG A 91 4.59 10.16 -14.28
N THR A 92 5.82 9.68 -14.18
CA THR A 92 7.03 10.40 -13.77
C THR A 92 7.01 11.82 -14.33
N ARG A 93 6.93 12.82 -13.44
CA ARG A 93 7.40 14.18 -13.73
C ARG A 93 7.85 14.86 -12.45
N THR A 94 9.14 15.12 -12.40
CA THR A 94 9.81 16.01 -11.46
C THR A 94 8.98 17.27 -11.22
N ARG A 95 8.61 17.53 -9.97
CA ARG A 95 8.11 18.83 -9.55
C ARG A 95 8.73 19.23 -8.22
N THR A 96 9.56 20.26 -8.30
CA THR A 96 10.25 20.98 -7.23
C THR A 96 9.32 21.18 -6.02
N LEU A 97 9.75 20.69 -4.85
CA LEU A 97 9.08 20.86 -3.57
C LEU A 97 9.73 22.03 -2.82
N HIS A 98 8.96 23.10 -2.61
CA HIS A 98 9.18 24.02 -1.49
C HIS A 98 8.60 23.39 -0.21
N PRO A 99 9.20 23.63 0.97
CA PRO A 99 8.85 22.93 2.20
C PRO A 99 7.64 23.57 2.89
N ALA A 100 6.80 22.74 3.51
CA ALA A 100 5.83 23.18 4.52
C ALA A 100 6.03 22.37 5.82
N PRO A 101 5.85 22.99 7.00
CA PRO A 101 6.39 22.52 8.27
C PRO A 101 5.38 21.71 9.08
N GLY A 102 5.86 21.03 10.12
CA GLY A 102 5.06 20.73 11.31
C GLY A 102 4.94 19.24 11.62
N ALA A 103 5.86 18.76 12.45
CA ALA A 103 5.90 17.41 12.99
C ALA A 103 4.72 17.16 13.95
N GLY A 104 3.84 16.23 13.57
CA GLY A 104 2.92 15.54 14.48
C GLY A 104 3.54 14.22 14.93
N ARG A 105 3.78 14.10 16.24
CA ARG A 105 4.41 12.97 16.92
C ARG A 105 3.73 11.64 16.54
N ARG A 106 4.47 10.73 15.91
CA ARG A 106 4.05 9.33 15.72
C ARG A 106 4.34 8.54 16.99
N THR A 107 3.29 7.96 17.56
CA THR A 107 3.36 6.99 18.66
C THR A 107 4.13 5.73 18.22
N PRO A 108 4.83 5.05 19.15
CA PRO A 108 5.56 3.83 18.84
C PRO A 108 4.57 2.70 18.56
N TYR A 109 4.68 2.05 17.40
CA TYR A 109 3.83 0.95 16.96
C TYR A 109 3.94 -0.26 17.91
N PRO A 110 2.89 -0.64 18.65
CA PRO A 110 2.79 -1.97 19.22
C PRO A 110 2.08 -2.88 18.20
N TYR A 111 2.71 -3.99 17.82
CA TYR A 111 2.02 -5.07 17.11
C TYR A 111 1.10 -5.80 18.09
N PRO A 112 -0.17 -6.08 17.73
CA PRO A 112 -0.88 -7.20 18.30
C PRO A 112 -0.39 -8.48 17.60
N ALA A 113 0.01 -9.46 18.41
CA ALA A 113 0.26 -10.81 17.96
C ALA A 113 -0.99 -11.36 17.24
N LEU A 114 -0.76 -12.16 16.19
CA LEU A 114 -1.76 -12.98 15.52
C LEU A 114 -2.38 -13.96 16.52
N ALA A 115 -3.40 -13.52 17.24
CA ALA A 115 -4.27 -14.35 18.06
C ALA A 115 -5.70 -14.17 17.55
N GLY A 116 -6.34 -15.28 17.17
CA GLY A 116 -7.63 -15.31 16.53
C GLY A 116 -8.70 -14.53 17.29
N HIS A 117 -9.14 -13.44 16.67
CA HIS A 117 -10.45 -12.86 16.94
C HIS A 117 -11.12 -12.59 15.60
N ALA A 118 -12.02 -13.48 15.22
CA ALA A 118 -13.05 -13.21 14.23
C ALA A 118 -14.02 -12.17 14.82
N GLY A 119 -13.57 -10.93 14.93
CA GLY A 119 -14.41 -9.79 15.24
C GLY A 119 -14.77 -9.13 13.92
N SER A 120 -15.97 -9.41 13.41
CA SER A 120 -16.55 -8.68 12.28
C SER A 120 -16.74 -7.22 12.69
N GLY A 121 -15.71 -6.39 12.44
CA GLY A 121 -15.71 -4.98 12.80
C GLY A 121 -16.62 -4.22 11.84
N HIS A 122 -17.66 -3.57 12.37
CA HIS A 122 -18.51 -2.70 11.56
C HIS A 122 -17.66 -1.61 10.90
N MET A 123 -17.69 -1.50 9.57
CA MET A 123 -17.01 -0.43 8.87
C MET A 123 -17.63 0.92 9.26
N ARG A 124 -16.76 1.84 9.68
CA ARG A 124 -17.16 3.22 10.02
C ARG A 124 -17.56 3.97 8.75
N GLU A 125 -18.51 4.89 8.89
CA GLU A 125 -19.04 5.72 7.81
C GLU A 125 -17.93 6.33 6.92
N GLY A 126 -18.07 6.23 5.59
CA GLY A 126 -17.09 6.75 4.63
C GLY A 126 -15.90 5.82 4.35
N ARG A 127 -16.09 4.51 4.45
CA ARG A 127 -15.09 3.48 4.10
C ARG A 127 -15.63 2.36 3.21
N THR A 128 -16.87 2.48 2.75
CA THR A 128 -17.58 1.47 1.95
C THR A 128 -18.22 2.08 0.72
N GLY A 129 -18.57 1.24 -0.24
CA GLY A 129 -19.18 1.61 -1.51
C GLY A 129 -18.18 1.65 -2.67
N PRO A 130 -18.68 1.77 -3.91
CA PRO A 130 -17.85 1.74 -5.12
C PRO A 130 -16.73 2.80 -5.13
N ASP A 131 -17.01 4.02 -4.66
CA ASP A 131 -16.02 5.10 -4.60
C ASP A 131 -14.92 4.82 -3.57
N ALA A 132 -15.26 4.25 -2.42
CA ALA A 132 -14.30 3.87 -1.40
C ALA A 132 -13.39 2.72 -1.87
N ALA A 133 -13.94 1.76 -2.61
CA ALA A 133 -13.16 0.68 -3.22
C ALA A 133 -12.20 1.23 -4.28
N ALA A 134 -12.67 2.14 -5.14
CA ALA A 134 -11.83 2.80 -6.14
C ALA A 134 -10.69 3.62 -5.51
N GLU A 135 -10.96 4.37 -4.44
CA GLU A 135 -9.95 5.12 -3.70
C GLU A 135 -8.95 4.19 -3.01
N SER A 136 -9.42 3.08 -2.43
CA SER A 136 -8.57 2.06 -1.82
C SER A 136 -7.65 1.42 -2.86
N PHE A 137 -8.15 1.15 -4.06
CA PHE A 137 -7.31 0.67 -5.17
C PHE A 137 -6.28 1.73 -5.61
N SER A 138 -6.67 3.01 -5.68
CA SER A 138 -5.74 4.11 -5.99
C SER A 138 -4.62 4.24 -4.94
N ASP A 139 -4.93 4.01 -3.66
CA ASP A 139 -3.94 3.96 -2.58
C ASP A 139 -2.97 2.77 -2.78
N VAL A 140 -3.46 1.58 -3.15
CA VAL A 140 -2.61 0.43 -3.51
C VAL A 140 -1.67 0.80 -4.66
N CYS A 141 -2.17 1.45 -5.70
CA CYS A 141 -1.36 1.91 -6.83
C CYS A 141 -0.22 2.84 -6.38
N GLY A 142 -0.55 3.86 -5.57
CA GLY A 142 0.44 4.79 -5.03
C GLY A 142 1.50 4.11 -4.16
N ARG A 143 1.08 3.17 -3.31
CA ARG A 143 1.99 2.39 -2.46
C ARG A 143 2.92 1.50 -3.27
N SER A 144 2.44 0.84 -4.31
CA SER A 144 3.25 -0.02 -5.18
C SER A 144 4.35 0.77 -5.89
N VAL A 145 4.04 1.97 -6.41
CA VAL A 145 5.03 2.86 -7.00
C VAL A 145 6.06 3.32 -5.97
N ALA A 146 5.61 3.71 -4.77
CA ALA A 146 6.50 4.11 -3.69
C ALA A 146 7.44 2.97 -3.26
N VAL A 147 6.92 1.74 -3.15
CA VAL A 147 7.71 0.55 -2.83
C VAL A 147 8.76 0.29 -3.91
N ASN A 148 8.38 0.33 -5.18
CA ASN A 148 9.31 0.13 -6.29
C ASN A 148 10.47 1.15 -6.23
N GLU A 149 10.15 2.42 -6.03
CA GLU A 149 11.18 3.45 -5.91
C GLU A 149 12.03 3.26 -4.64
N MET A 150 11.46 2.87 -3.49
CA MET A 150 12.23 2.61 -2.26
C MET A 150 13.24 1.47 -2.43
N VAL A 151 12.86 0.40 -3.12
CA VAL A 151 13.75 -0.76 -3.32
C VAL A 151 14.77 -0.51 -4.44
N SER A 152 14.44 0.31 -5.44
CA SER A 152 15.38 0.70 -6.51
C SER A 152 16.31 1.85 -6.12
N ASN A 153 15.91 2.69 -5.16
CA ASN A 153 16.64 3.87 -4.73
C ASN A 153 16.74 3.94 -3.19
N PRO A 154 17.69 3.21 -2.58
CA PRO A 154 17.82 3.13 -1.12
C PRO A 154 18.06 4.47 -0.41
N ARG A 155 18.47 5.52 -1.15
CA ARG A 155 18.64 6.87 -0.58
C ARG A 155 17.33 7.45 -0.06
N LEU A 156 16.18 7.06 -0.64
CA LEU A 156 14.88 7.50 -0.13
C LEU A 156 14.60 7.00 1.29
N LEU A 157 15.06 5.80 1.64
CA LEU A 157 14.94 5.30 3.02
C LEU A 157 15.68 6.22 3.99
N THR A 158 16.89 6.67 3.62
CA THR A 158 17.66 7.62 4.43
C THR A 158 16.94 8.95 4.60
N MET A 159 16.32 9.47 3.54
CA MET A 159 15.52 10.70 3.63
C MET A 159 14.31 10.54 4.57
N MET A 160 13.80 9.34 4.74
CA MET A 160 12.74 9.01 5.70
C MET A 160 13.26 8.66 7.10
N GLY A 161 14.56 8.77 7.35
CA GLY A 161 15.19 8.41 8.62
C GLY A 161 15.26 6.91 8.88
N LEU A 162 15.18 6.08 7.83
CA LEU A 162 15.29 4.63 7.91
C LEU A 162 16.71 4.17 7.55
N PRO A 163 17.20 3.09 8.19
CA PRO A 163 18.47 2.50 7.82
C PRO A 163 18.39 1.92 6.41
N GLN A 164 19.48 2.08 5.64
CA GLN A 164 19.56 1.50 4.31
C GLN A 164 19.70 -0.02 4.41
N VAL A 165 19.08 -0.71 3.47
CA VAL A 165 19.28 -2.13 3.22
C VAL A 165 19.45 -2.32 1.73
N ASP A 166 20.35 -3.21 1.36
CA ASP A 166 20.41 -3.69 -0.01
C ASP A 166 19.30 -4.72 -0.20
N TYR A 167 18.30 -4.40 -1.04
CA TYR A 167 17.21 -5.33 -1.34
C TYR A 167 17.60 -6.37 -2.39
N GLY A 168 18.69 -6.15 -3.13
CA GLY A 168 19.08 -6.98 -4.26
C GLY A 168 18.13 -6.91 -5.46
N SER A 169 18.60 -7.42 -6.60
CA SER A 169 17.87 -7.38 -7.88
C SER A 169 16.59 -8.23 -7.86
N GLY A 170 16.52 -9.29 -7.06
CA GLY A 170 15.36 -10.17 -6.97
C GLY A 170 14.12 -9.47 -6.38
N ILE A 171 14.29 -8.72 -5.28
CA ILE A 171 13.20 -7.95 -4.67
C ILE A 171 12.80 -6.78 -5.57
N ALA A 172 13.78 -6.09 -6.18
CA ALA A 172 13.50 -5.00 -7.12
C ALA A 172 12.68 -5.48 -8.34
N ALA A 173 13.04 -6.63 -8.93
CA ALA A 173 12.30 -7.20 -10.05
C ALA A 173 10.85 -7.57 -9.66
N LYS A 174 10.64 -8.09 -8.44
CA LYS A 174 9.30 -8.41 -7.93
C LYS A 174 8.47 -7.16 -7.63
N ALA A 175 9.09 -6.10 -7.12
CA ALA A 175 8.41 -4.82 -6.94
C ALA A 175 7.97 -4.22 -8.28
N GLN A 176 8.83 -4.30 -9.31
CA GLN A 176 8.48 -3.86 -10.66
C GLN A 176 7.33 -4.70 -11.23
N ALA A 177 7.34 -6.02 -11.03
CA ALA A 177 6.26 -6.89 -11.51
C ALA A 177 4.88 -6.55 -10.89
N VAL A 178 4.85 -6.04 -9.65
CA VAL A 178 3.60 -5.51 -9.05
C VAL A 178 3.12 -4.26 -9.79
N VAL A 179 4.03 -3.32 -10.09
CA VAL A 179 3.71 -2.11 -10.85
C VAL A 179 3.20 -2.45 -12.26
N ASP A 180 3.84 -3.42 -12.92
CA ASP A 180 3.44 -3.87 -14.26
C ASP A 180 2.05 -4.53 -14.24
N ALA A 181 1.76 -5.38 -13.24
CA ALA A 181 0.44 -6.00 -13.07
C ALA A 181 -0.67 -4.96 -12.83
N ILE A 182 -0.36 -3.88 -12.11
CA ILE A 182 -1.29 -2.75 -11.93
C ILE A 182 -1.53 -2.02 -13.26
N GLY A 183 -0.49 -1.86 -14.07
CA GLY A 183 -0.57 -1.23 -15.39
C GLY A 183 -1.42 -2.01 -16.40
N GLN A 184 -1.59 -3.32 -16.23
CA GLN A 184 -2.44 -4.17 -17.07
C GLN A 184 -3.96 -4.00 -16.81
N GLY A 185 -4.33 -3.36 -15.70
CA GLY A 185 -5.73 -3.13 -15.29
C GLY A 185 -6.37 -1.85 -15.81
N HIS A 186 -5.68 -1.11 -16.69
CA HIS A 186 -6.08 0.21 -17.18
C HIS A 186 -6.22 0.27 -18.70
#